data_AF-A0A6P6MM87-F1
#
_entry.id   AF-A0A6P6MM87-F1
#
_cell.length_a   1.000
_cell.length_b   1.000
_cell.length_c   1.000
_cell.angle_alpha   90.00
_cell.angle_beta   90.00
_cell.angle_gamma   90.00
#
_symmetry.space_group_name_H-M   'P 1'
#
loop_
_entity.id
_entity.type
_entity.pdbx_description
1 polymer ?
#
loop_
_entity_poly.entity_id
_entity_poly.type
_entity_poly.pdbx_seq_one_letter_code
_entity_poly.pdbx_strand_id
1 'polypeptide(L)'
;MLRMMGRCLMFILLSAVVILITADRVNVRLVGGHSRCAGRVEVLHRGQWGTVCDVAWDLADAAMVCKELDCGEPVDVLGNAHFGQGSGPIWMNFVRCVGSESTLKDCVSGGWEQSYCDHAKDAGVICSEVRLVGGSRCSGRLEILYDQSWMSVCDAVFDQQDAEVVCRELES
;
A
#
# COMPACT_ATOMS: atom_id res chain seq x y z
N MET A 1 -20.42 29.96 -46.77
CA MET A 1 -19.34 29.83 -45.76
C MET A 1 -19.94 30.10 -44.39
N LEU A 2 -20.20 29.07 -43.58
CA LEU A 2 -20.21 29.18 -42.10
C LEU A 2 -20.38 27.78 -41.48
N ARG A 3 -19.72 27.57 -40.34
CA ARG A 3 -19.74 26.42 -39.41
C ARG A 3 -18.76 25.27 -39.72
N MET A 4 -17.60 25.30 -39.06
CA MET A 4 -16.96 24.15 -38.40
C MET A 4 -15.63 24.53 -37.70
N MET A 5 -15.62 25.56 -36.84
CA MET A 5 -14.47 25.85 -35.96
C MET A 5 -14.98 26.34 -34.61
N GLY A 6 -15.29 25.43 -33.68
CA GLY A 6 -15.81 25.86 -32.37
C GLY A 6 -16.21 24.76 -31.38
N ARG A 7 -15.69 23.53 -31.48
CA ARG A 7 -16.02 22.45 -30.51
C ARG A 7 -14.82 21.64 -30.00
N CYS A 8 -13.58 22.00 -30.36
CA CYS A 8 -12.40 21.25 -29.92
C CYS A 8 -11.71 21.86 -28.68
N LEU A 9 -11.83 23.17 -28.44
CA LEU A 9 -11.10 23.87 -27.36
C LEU A 9 -11.80 23.85 -25.99
N MET A 10 -13.09 23.49 -25.91
CA MET A 10 -13.82 23.47 -24.63
C MET A 10 -13.74 22.13 -23.88
N PHE A 11 -13.25 21.06 -24.52
CA PHE A 11 -13.08 19.74 -23.90
C PHE A 11 -11.71 19.54 -23.25
N ILE A 12 -10.68 20.28 -23.67
CA ILE A 12 -9.30 20.12 -23.18
C ILE A 12 -9.09 20.79 -21.80
N LEU A 13 -9.82 21.87 -21.51
CA LEU A 13 -9.79 22.53 -20.18
C LEU A 13 -10.58 21.75 -19.13
N LEU A 14 -11.70 21.13 -19.52
CA LEU A 14 -12.49 20.26 -18.64
C LEU A 14 -11.71 18.98 -18.28
N SER A 15 -10.97 18.39 -19.22
CA SER A 15 -10.15 17.22 -18.92
C SER A 15 -8.96 17.56 -18.02
N ALA A 16 -8.26 18.68 -18.21
CA ALA A 16 -7.16 19.07 -17.31
C ALA A 16 -7.63 19.42 -15.88
N VAL A 17 -8.79 20.09 -15.74
CA VAL A 17 -9.39 20.38 -14.43
C VAL A 17 -9.92 19.10 -13.77
N VAL A 18 -10.53 18.17 -14.52
CA VAL A 18 -10.92 16.85 -13.99
C VAL A 18 -9.69 16.02 -13.62
N ILE A 19 -8.63 16.01 -14.41
CA ILE A 19 -7.34 15.34 -14.11
C ILE A 19 -6.70 15.93 -12.84
N LEU A 20 -6.83 17.24 -12.59
CA LEU A 20 -6.38 17.88 -11.34
C LEU A 20 -7.26 17.56 -10.12
N ILE A 21 -8.55 17.26 -10.33
CA ILE A 21 -9.49 16.91 -9.25
C ILE A 21 -9.46 15.40 -8.92
N THR A 22 -9.11 14.55 -9.91
CA THR A 22 -9.01 13.09 -9.76
C THR A 22 -7.57 12.58 -9.66
N ALA A 23 -6.58 13.47 -9.54
CA ALA A 23 -5.24 13.08 -9.11
C ALA A 23 -5.36 12.53 -7.68
N ASP A 24 -5.40 11.21 -7.64
CA ASP A 24 -5.53 10.31 -6.51
C ASP A 24 -5.06 10.92 -5.18
N ARG A 25 -6.01 11.17 -4.27
CA ARG A 25 -5.65 11.48 -2.89
C ARG A 25 -5.33 10.17 -2.18
N VAL A 26 -4.24 9.51 -2.56
CA VAL A 26 -3.67 8.43 -1.76
C VAL A 26 -3.35 9.02 -0.39
N ASN A 27 -4.10 8.61 0.62
CA ASN A 27 -3.92 9.13 1.98
C ASN A 27 -3.16 8.15 2.86
N VAL A 28 -2.63 7.08 2.29
CA VAL A 28 -1.85 6.05 2.97
C VAL A 28 -0.52 5.86 2.25
N ARG A 29 0.56 5.60 2.98
CA ARG A 29 1.84 5.20 2.38
C ARG A 29 2.56 4.19 3.25
N LEU A 30 3.43 3.41 2.63
CA LEU A 30 4.33 2.49 3.32
C LEU A 30 5.75 3.06 3.36
N VAL A 31 6.37 3.03 4.53
CA VAL A 31 7.72 3.59 4.76
C VAL A 31 8.61 2.57 5.45
N GLY A 32 9.88 2.50 5.04
CA GLY A 32 10.90 1.68 5.69
C GLY A 32 10.90 0.20 5.29
N GLY A 33 10.04 -0.22 4.37
CA GLY A 33 10.15 -1.52 3.71
C GLY A 33 11.03 -1.49 2.47
N HIS A 34 11.25 -2.67 1.89
CA HIS A 34 12.13 -2.87 0.73
C HIS A 34 11.39 -2.79 -0.62
N SER A 35 10.08 -2.49 -0.62
CA SER A 35 9.27 -2.30 -1.82
C SER A 35 8.14 -1.30 -1.53
N ARG A 36 7.49 -0.78 -2.58
CA ARG A 36 6.28 0.06 -2.42
C ARG A 36 5.11 -0.63 -1.69
N CYS A 37 5.13 -1.97 -1.61
CA CYS A 37 4.07 -2.81 -1.06
C CYS A 37 4.40 -3.40 0.32
N ALA A 38 5.49 -2.95 0.96
CA ALA A 38 5.81 -3.34 2.32
C ALA A 38 6.32 -2.13 3.13
N GLY A 39 5.92 -2.04 4.40
CA GLY A 39 6.45 -1.00 5.28
C GLY A 39 5.55 -0.64 6.45
N ARG A 40 6.01 0.33 7.24
CA ARG A 40 5.21 1.00 8.28
C ARG A 40 4.08 1.77 7.61
N VAL A 41 2.87 1.66 8.15
CA VAL A 41 1.69 2.36 7.65
C VAL A 41 1.67 3.78 8.17
N GLU A 42 1.65 4.74 7.25
CA GLU A 42 1.48 6.16 7.56
C GLU A 42 0.26 6.72 6.83
N VAL A 43 -0.50 7.57 7.50
CA VAL A 43 -1.77 8.16 7.02
C VAL A 43 -1.65 9.68 6.94
N LEU A 44 -2.14 10.27 5.87
CA LEU A 44 -2.26 11.72 5.70
C LEU A 44 -3.57 12.20 6.30
N HIS A 45 -3.48 12.93 7.41
CA HIS A 45 -4.62 13.55 8.07
C HIS A 45 -4.29 15.03 8.37
N ARG A 46 -5.23 15.94 8.06
CA ARG A 46 -5.05 17.40 8.25
C ARG A 46 -3.76 17.98 7.64
N GLY A 47 -3.29 17.41 6.52
CA GLY A 47 -2.09 17.87 5.83
C GLY A 47 -0.77 17.41 6.47
N GLN A 48 -0.81 16.52 7.46
CA GLN A 48 0.36 15.96 8.12
C GLN A 48 0.32 14.43 8.10
N TRP A 49 1.47 13.82 7.81
CA TRP A 49 1.66 12.38 7.92
C TRP A 49 1.84 11.97 9.38
N GLY A 50 1.26 10.83 9.74
CA GLY A 50 1.37 10.22 11.05
C GLY A 50 1.15 8.72 10.97
N THR A 51 1.49 7.99 12.02
CA THR A 51 1.51 6.53 12.00
C THR A 51 0.21 5.90 12.51
N VAL A 52 0.10 4.59 12.34
CA VAL A 52 -0.98 3.77 12.90
C VAL A 52 -0.40 2.90 14.01
N CYS A 53 -1.11 2.76 15.13
CA CYS A 53 -0.71 1.86 16.21
C CYS A 53 -1.10 0.40 15.94
N ASP A 54 -0.25 -0.54 16.35
CA ASP A 54 -0.42 -1.99 16.18
C ASP A 54 -1.49 -2.63 17.10
N VAL A 55 -2.09 -1.87 18.00
CA VAL A 55 -3.12 -2.37 18.91
C VAL A 55 -4.40 -2.68 18.13
N ALA A 56 -4.74 -3.97 18.11
CA ALA A 56 -5.82 -4.58 17.33
C ALA A 56 -5.64 -4.48 15.80
N TRP A 57 -4.41 -4.21 15.34
CA TRP A 57 -4.07 -4.22 13.92
C TRP A 57 -4.07 -5.65 13.38
N ASP A 58 -4.93 -5.93 12.40
CA ASP A 58 -5.11 -7.28 11.85
C ASP A 58 -5.10 -7.35 10.32
N LEU A 59 -5.28 -8.56 9.77
CA LEU A 59 -5.23 -8.80 8.33
C LEU A 59 -6.37 -8.11 7.57
N ALA A 60 -7.52 -7.86 8.21
CA ALA A 60 -8.61 -7.12 7.56
C ALA A 60 -8.24 -5.64 7.40
N ASP A 61 -7.56 -5.07 8.39
CA ASP A 61 -7.03 -3.71 8.28
C ASP A 61 -5.93 -3.62 7.21
N ALA A 62 -5.01 -4.59 7.20
CA ALA A 62 -3.96 -4.67 6.19
C ALA A 62 -4.54 -4.85 4.78
N ALA A 63 -5.63 -5.62 4.61
CA ALA A 63 -6.30 -5.76 3.32
C ALA A 63 -6.76 -4.42 2.76
N MET A 64 -7.28 -3.54 3.62
CA MET A 64 -7.68 -2.19 3.21
C MET A 64 -6.46 -1.36 2.78
N VAL A 65 -5.34 -1.46 3.47
CA VAL A 65 -4.08 -0.78 3.07
C VAL A 65 -3.58 -1.30 1.72
N CYS A 66 -3.49 -2.62 1.56
CA CYS A 66 -2.98 -3.23 0.33
C CYS A 66 -3.89 -2.93 -0.87
N LYS A 67 -5.21 -2.90 -0.66
CA LYS A 67 -6.20 -2.48 -1.65
C LYS A 67 -6.09 -1.00 -2.01
N GLU A 68 -5.95 -0.11 -1.02
CA GLU A 68 -5.82 1.35 -1.26
C GLU A 68 -4.54 1.68 -2.05
N LEU A 69 -3.48 0.88 -1.90
CA LEU A 69 -2.20 1.07 -2.58
C LEU A 69 -2.04 0.27 -3.88
N ASP A 70 -3.07 -0.48 -4.29
CA ASP A 70 -3.01 -1.39 -5.46
C ASP A 70 -1.84 -2.38 -5.39
N CYS A 71 -1.67 -3.00 -4.22
CA CYS A 71 -0.58 -3.90 -3.86
C CYS A 71 -1.02 -5.37 -3.69
N GLY A 72 -2.26 -5.70 -4.08
CA GLY A 72 -2.83 -7.05 -3.95
C GLY A 72 -3.31 -7.36 -2.53
N GLU A 73 -3.23 -8.63 -2.15
CA GLU A 73 -3.70 -9.13 -0.85
C GLU A 73 -2.66 -8.94 0.27
N PRO A 74 -3.10 -8.80 1.53
CA PRO A 74 -2.19 -8.73 2.67
C PRO A 74 -1.58 -10.11 2.94
N VAL A 75 -0.25 -10.14 3.08
CA VAL A 75 0.49 -11.35 3.44
C VAL A 75 0.77 -11.40 4.93
N ASP A 76 1.10 -10.24 5.52
CA ASP A 76 1.47 -10.18 6.93
C ASP A 76 1.14 -8.83 7.56
N VAL A 77 0.90 -8.88 8.87
CA VAL A 77 0.64 -7.74 9.75
C VAL A 77 1.73 -7.68 10.79
N LEU A 78 2.42 -6.54 10.84
CA LEU A 78 3.61 -6.39 11.65
C LEU A 78 3.38 -5.29 12.67
N GLY A 79 3.73 -5.58 13.92
CA GLY A 79 3.70 -4.61 15.01
C GLY A 79 5.10 -4.25 15.50
N ASN A 80 5.15 -3.62 16.67
CA ASN A 80 6.37 -3.26 17.39
C ASN A 80 7.42 -2.51 16.55
N ALA A 81 6.97 -1.63 15.66
CA ALA A 81 7.84 -0.85 14.78
C ALA A 81 8.83 -1.71 13.96
N HIS A 82 8.38 -2.86 13.44
CA HIS A 82 9.20 -3.77 12.64
C HIS A 82 9.98 -3.07 11.50
N PHE A 83 9.35 -2.11 10.82
CA PHE A 83 9.98 -1.29 9.76
C PHE A 83 10.63 0.00 10.28
N GLY A 84 10.98 0.02 11.56
CA GLY A 84 11.46 1.18 12.29
C GLY A 84 10.33 2.07 12.80
N GLN A 85 10.67 2.89 13.79
CA GLN A 85 9.77 3.86 14.38
C GLN A 85 9.52 5.02 13.41
N GLY A 86 8.27 5.48 13.37
CA GLY A 86 7.91 6.75 12.78
C GLY A 86 8.20 7.93 13.70
N SER A 87 7.61 9.07 13.35
CA SER A 87 7.73 10.30 14.12
C SER A 87 6.48 11.15 13.95
N GLY A 88 6.24 12.05 14.89
CA GLY A 88 5.10 12.96 14.84
C GLY A 88 3.83 12.32 15.45
N PRO A 89 2.64 12.61 14.89
CA PRO A 89 1.39 12.11 15.45
C PRO A 89 1.19 10.63 15.14
N ILE A 90 0.54 9.93 16.07
CA ILE A 90 -0.05 8.61 15.85
C ILE A 90 -1.54 8.85 15.62
N TRP A 91 -1.98 8.73 14.37
CA TRP A 91 -3.32 9.15 13.97
C TRP A 91 -4.41 8.17 14.38
N MET A 92 -4.11 6.88 14.35
CA MET A 92 -5.11 5.83 14.49
C MET A 92 -4.63 4.72 15.44
N ASN A 93 -5.56 4.15 16.20
CA ASN A 93 -5.42 2.95 17.01
C ASN A 93 -6.74 2.18 16.99
N PHE A 94 -6.75 0.90 17.39
CA PHE A 94 -7.95 0.06 17.37
C PHE A 94 -8.71 0.12 16.04
N VAL A 95 -7.96 0.12 14.93
CA VAL A 95 -8.54 0.08 13.60
C VAL A 95 -9.29 -1.24 13.44
N ARG A 96 -10.48 -1.17 12.85
CA ARG A 96 -11.36 -2.32 12.60
C ARG A 96 -12.08 -2.10 11.30
N CYS A 97 -11.42 -2.46 10.20
CA CYS A 97 -12.02 -2.48 8.88
C CYS A 97 -12.97 -3.68 8.73
N VAL A 98 -14.07 -3.51 8.00
CA VAL A 98 -15.02 -4.60 7.69
C VAL A 98 -15.01 -5.00 6.20
N GLY A 99 -14.25 -4.29 5.36
CA GLY A 99 -14.02 -4.57 3.94
C GLY A 99 -14.94 -3.82 2.97
N SER A 100 -15.88 -3.01 3.47
CA SER A 100 -16.77 -2.15 2.67
C SER A 100 -16.24 -0.73 2.45
N GLU A 101 -15.15 -0.41 3.15
CA GLU A 101 -14.46 0.86 3.15
C GLU A 101 -13.72 1.10 1.83
N SER A 102 -13.49 2.38 1.53
CA SER A 102 -12.76 2.81 0.33
C SER A 102 -11.31 3.17 0.62
N THR A 103 -11.02 3.61 1.85
CA THR A 103 -9.69 3.93 2.38
C THR A 103 -9.60 3.47 3.83
N LEU A 104 -8.38 3.23 4.32
CA LEU A 104 -8.12 2.92 5.73
C LEU A 104 -8.78 3.94 6.67
N LYS A 105 -8.88 5.21 6.25
CA LYS A 105 -9.45 6.31 7.03
C LYS A 105 -10.95 6.18 7.29
N ASP A 106 -11.65 5.38 6.49
CA ASP A 106 -13.08 5.14 6.63
C ASP A 106 -13.37 4.02 7.64
N CYS A 107 -12.36 3.24 8.03
CA CYS A 107 -12.51 2.17 8.99
C CYS A 107 -12.81 2.75 10.38
N VAL A 108 -13.58 2.00 11.17
CA VAL A 108 -13.80 2.34 12.57
C VAL A 108 -12.47 2.30 13.30
N SER A 109 -12.17 3.33 14.10
CA SER A 109 -10.95 3.41 14.91
C SER A 109 -11.25 4.03 16.27
N GLY A 110 -10.28 4.01 17.20
CA GLY A 110 -10.37 4.60 18.53
C GLY A 110 -10.50 6.13 18.57
N GLY A 111 -10.46 6.79 17.40
CA GLY A 111 -10.54 8.23 17.25
C GLY A 111 -9.20 8.85 16.83
N TRP A 112 -9.27 9.90 16.00
CA TRP A 112 -8.09 10.62 15.54
C TRP A 112 -7.34 11.29 16.69
N GLU A 113 -6.00 11.17 16.71
CA GLU A 113 -5.11 11.73 17.75
C GLU A 113 -5.29 11.12 19.15
N GLN A 114 -6.14 10.11 19.31
CA GLN A 114 -6.45 9.48 20.60
C GLN A 114 -5.74 8.14 20.77
N SER A 115 -4.42 8.15 20.59
CA SER A 115 -3.58 6.97 20.78
C SER A 115 -2.79 7.06 22.08
N TYR A 116 -2.86 6.00 22.90
CA TYR A 116 -1.99 5.79 24.06
C TYR A 116 -0.68 5.07 23.68
N CYS A 117 -0.47 4.82 22.40
CA CYS A 117 0.72 4.17 21.90
C CYS A 117 1.89 5.16 21.82
N ASP A 118 3.10 4.62 21.86
CA ASP A 118 4.30 5.31 21.39
C ASP A 118 4.72 4.74 20.03
N HIS A 119 5.74 5.33 19.41
CA HIS A 119 6.21 4.87 18.11
C HIS A 119 6.87 3.48 18.15
N ALA A 120 7.16 2.92 19.33
CA ALA A 120 7.59 1.53 19.42
C ALA A 120 6.45 0.56 19.09
N LYS A 121 5.21 1.06 18.94
CA LYS A 121 4.00 0.32 18.55
C LYS A 121 3.48 0.69 17.17
N ASP A 122 4.30 1.30 16.31
CA ASP A 122 3.86 1.58 14.94
C ASP A 122 3.61 0.28 14.16
N ALA A 123 2.48 0.23 13.48
CA ALA A 123 2.01 -0.87 12.66
C ALA A 123 2.65 -0.85 11.26
N GLY A 124 2.82 -2.03 10.69
CA GLY A 124 3.29 -2.25 9.33
C GLY A 124 2.52 -3.37 8.64
N VAL A 125 2.69 -3.43 7.32
CA VAL A 125 2.10 -4.46 6.47
C VAL A 125 3.11 -4.96 5.47
N ILE A 126 2.92 -6.20 5.03
CA ILE A 126 3.49 -6.72 3.79
C ILE A 126 2.32 -7.11 2.91
N CYS A 127 2.28 -6.50 1.73
CA CYS A 127 1.37 -6.84 0.65
C CYS A 127 2.13 -7.61 -0.44
N SER A 128 1.39 -8.34 -1.27
CA SER A 128 1.86 -9.10 -2.45
C SER A 128 2.39 -10.51 -2.22
N GLU A 129 1.94 -11.39 -3.13
CA GLU A 129 2.05 -12.84 -3.17
C GLU A 129 3.40 -13.34 -3.70
N VAL A 130 4.41 -12.50 -3.85
CA VAL A 130 5.67 -12.87 -4.52
C VAL A 130 6.87 -12.50 -3.65
N ARG A 131 7.83 -13.42 -3.48
CA ARG A 131 9.08 -13.19 -2.74
C ARG A 131 10.29 -13.87 -3.37
N LEU A 132 11.50 -13.38 -3.06
CA LEU A 132 12.77 -14.04 -3.39
C LEU A 132 13.39 -14.68 -2.13
N VAL A 133 13.75 -15.96 -2.19
CA VAL A 133 14.30 -16.72 -1.06
C VAL A 133 15.71 -17.27 -1.36
N GLY A 134 16.60 -17.22 -0.37
CA GLY A 134 17.91 -17.88 -0.44
C GLY A 134 18.96 -17.17 -1.30
N GLY A 135 18.84 -15.84 -1.48
CA GLY A 135 19.80 -15.03 -2.23
C GLY A 135 20.03 -13.65 -1.62
N SER A 136 20.09 -12.61 -2.45
CA SER A 136 20.26 -11.20 -2.05
C SER A 136 18.94 -10.43 -2.12
N ARG A 137 18.97 -9.13 -1.82
CA ARG A 137 17.82 -8.25 -2.01
C ARG A 137 17.30 -8.18 -3.46
N CYS A 138 18.13 -8.54 -4.45
CA CYS A 138 17.77 -8.52 -5.87
C CYS A 138 17.95 -9.87 -6.56
N SER A 139 18.09 -10.96 -5.80
CA SER A 139 18.28 -12.28 -6.40
C SER A 139 17.84 -13.35 -5.44
N GLY A 140 17.28 -14.42 -5.97
CA GLY A 140 16.88 -15.56 -5.16
C GLY A 140 15.95 -16.47 -5.92
N ARG A 141 15.46 -17.49 -5.23
CA ARG A 141 14.40 -18.34 -5.74
C ARG A 141 13.08 -17.58 -5.65
N LEU A 142 12.42 -17.43 -6.78
CA LEU A 142 11.08 -16.89 -6.83
C LEU A 142 10.10 -17.85 -6.17
N GLU A 143 9.41 -17.37 -5.15
CA GLU A 143 8.30 -18.05 -4.51
C GLU A 143 7.04 -17.21 -4.66
N ILE A 144 5.94 -17.89 -4.96
CA ILE A 144 4.60 -17.32 -5.03
C ILE A 144 3.73 -17.92 -3.94
N LEU A 145 2.87 -17.11 -3.33
CA LEU A 145 1.89 -17.56 -2.36
C LEU A 145 0.67 -18.10 -3.12
N TYR A 146 0.31 -19.37 -2.88
CA TYR A 146 -0.89 -19.99 -3.43
C TYR A 146 -1.49 -20.95 -2.40
N ASP A 147 -2.79 -20.85 -2.14
CA ASP A 147 -3.51 -21.68 -1.15
C ASP A 147 -2.80 -21.72 0.23
N GLN A 148 -2.45 -20.52 0.72
CA GLN A 148 -1.71 -20.30 1.97
C GLN A 148 -0.35 -21.01 2.06
N SER A 149 0.19 -21.47 0.93
CA SER A 149 1.47 -22.17 0.85
C SER A 149 2.41 -21.43 -0.10
N TRP A 150 3.66 -21.27 0.33
CA TRP A 150 4.70 -20.72 -0.54
C TRP A 150 5.19 -21.80 -1.49
N MET A 151 4.98 -21.57 -2.78
CA MET A 151 5.34 -22.48 -3.86
C MET A 151 6.49 -21.90 -4.68
N SER A 152 7.41 -22.76 -5.11
CA SER A 152 8.44 -22.38 -6.08
C SER A 152 7.86 -22.25 -7.48
N VAL A 153 8.33 -21.27 -8.24
CA VAL A 153 8.02 -21.16 -9.67
C VAL A 153 8.91 -22.12 -10.47
N CYS A 154 8.31 -22.86 -11.41
CA CYS A 154 9.04 -23.77 -12.30
C CYS A 154 9.88 -22.97 -13.32
N ASP A 155 11.09 -23.45 -13.61
CA ASP A 155 12.04 -22.81 -14.53
C ASP A 155 11.82 -23.15 -16.01
N ALA A 156 11.02 -24.19 -16.31
CA ALA A 156 10.88 -24.75 -17.66
C ALA A 156 10.43 -23.75 -18.74
N VAL A 157 9.72 -22.69 -18.36
CA VAL A 157 9.29 -21.61 -19.25
C VAL A 157 9.55 -20.22 -18.66
N PHE A 158 10.25 -20.14 -17.54
CA PHE A 158 10.56 -18.87 -16.89
C PHE A 158 11.74 -18.21 -17.62
N ASP A 159 11.47 -17.09 -18.28
CA ASP A 159 12.47 -16.39 -19.10
C ASP A 159 12.82 -14.99 -18.59
N GLN A 160 13.59 -14.25 -19.39
CA GLN A 160 14.03 -12.90 -19.05
C GLN A 160 12.86 -11.91 -18.91
N GLN A 161 11.80 -12.05 -19.72
CA GLN A 161 10.62 -11.19 -19.61
C GLN A 161 9.86 -11.47 -18.31
N ASP A 162 9.74 -12.74 -17.90
CA ASP A 162 9.14 -13.09 -16.62
C ASP A 162 9.95 -12.52 -15.45
N ALA A 163 11.28 -12.65 -15.52
CA ALA A 163 12.18 -12.06 -14.54
C ALA A 163 12.06 -10.53 -14.48
N GLU A 164 11.92 -9.84 -15.62
CA GLU A 164 11.71 -8.39 -15.66
C GLU A 164 10.41 -7.96 -14.98
N VAL A 165 9.33 -8.75 -15.12
CA VAL A 165 8.06 -8.49 -14.41
C VAL A 165 8.26 -8.62 -12.90
N VAL A 166 8.90 -9.70 -12.45
CA VAL A 166 9.19 -9.96 -11.04
C VAL A 166 10.11 -8.89 -10.45
N CYS A 167 11.15 -8.50 -11.19
CA CYS A 167 12.06 -7.45 -10.80
C CYS A 167 11.36 -6.10 -10.69
N ARG A 168 10.41 -5.79 -11.57
CA ARG A 168 9.60 -4.57 -11.48
C ARG A 168 8.63 -4.60 -10.29
N GLU A 169 8.02 -5.75 -10.01
CA GLU A 169 7.13 -5.97 -8.86
C GLU A 169 7.87 -5.81 -7.53
N LEU A 170 9.09 -6.36 -7.46
CA LEU A 170 9.94 -6.35 -6.27
C LEU A 170 10.92 -5.16 -6.19
N GLU A 171 10.91 -4.27 -7.18
CA GLU A 171 11.85 -3.14 -7.32
C GLU A 171 13.34 -3.54 -7.24
N SER A 172 13.69 -4.67 -7.88
CA SER A 172 15.01 -5.32 -7.78
C SER A 172 15.81 -5.38 -9.06
#